data_AF-A0A644ZUA4-F1
#
_entry.id   AF-A0A644ZUA4-F1
#
_cell.length_a   1.000
_cell.length_b   1.000
_cell.length_c   1.000
_cell.angle_alpha   90.00
_cell.angle_beta   90.00
_cell.angle_gamma   90.00
#
_symmetry.space_group_name_H-M   'P 1'
#
loop_
_entity.id
_entity.type
_entity.pdbx_description
1 polymer ?
#
loop_
_entity_poly.entity_id
_entity_poly.type
_entity_poly.pdbx_seq_one_letter_code
_entity_poly.pdbx_strand_id
1 'polypeptide(L)'
;MKTIEVKHRSGKILKIRIEKHISVNNSRVTMQLFGAFVTYTVRNGNKCLLVSSPFLRGDTKKEIENMFGVKINSKADLLLVITDESYAEIEKIYSDFEIEVQEWKKEYNKRAEQMPIWYEMWDFLDWGDYTINSEREIRVFRKPLPEDSIEKVLVISYNLWNMNDKELSDEWESDFKGAGGTEVENSVVITDELAKKWIAKHAEIQSEIQRKNEEEKRIAEEKRIAEEKRRAECFAEARRTGKKVVLYSIFLSGNDVPRRFRDDDSDMGNLITYAMPDGSTKDEFSHAY
;
A
#
# COMPACT_ATOMS: atom_id res chain seq x y z
N MET A 1 5.46 -29.11 14.65
CA MET A 1 6.25 -29.60 13.50
C MET A 1 5.58 -30.82 12.91
N LYS A 2 5.34 -30.86 11.60
CA LYS A 2 4.68 -31.97 10.88
C LYS A 2 5.51 -32.34 9.65
N THR A 3 5.54 -33.61 9.26
CA THR A 3 6.07 -34.02 7.95
C THR A 3 4.90 -34.44 7.05
N ILE A 4 4.92 -34.01 5.79
CA ILE A 4 3.96 -34.44 4.76
C ILE A 4 4.70 -35.13 3.61
N GLU A 5 3.97 -35.93 2.85
CA GLU A 5 4.47 -36.60 1.65
C GLU A 5 3.90 -35.94 0.40
N VAL A 6 4.78 -35.36 -0.41
CA VAL A 6 4.44 -34.68 -1.65
C VAL A 6 4.88 -35.53 -2.83
N LYS A 7 3.97 -35.82 -3.75
CA LYS A 7 4.27 -36.60 -4.95
C LYS A 7 4.82 -35.70 -6.05
N HIS A 8 6.01 -36.04 -6.53
CA HIS A 8 6.57 -35.49 -7.76
C HIS A 8 5.85 -36.10 -8.98
N ARG A 9 5.78 -35.38 -10.10
CA ARG A 9 5.16 -35.84 -11.36
C ARG A 9 5.73 -37.17 -11.88
N SER A 10 6.97 -37.49 -11.53
CA SER A 10 7.61 -38.77 -11.86
C SER A 10 7.20 -39.95 -10.96
N GLY A 11 6.26 -39.75 -10.02
CA GLY A 11 5.84 -40.75 -9.03
C GLY A 11 6.74 -40.86 -7.79
N LYS A 12 7.82 -40.08 -7.69
CA LYS A 12 8.72 -40.06 -6.53
C LYS A 12 8.08 -39.30 -5.37
N ILE A 13 8.32 -39.75 -4.14
CA ILE A 13 7.77 -39.13 -2.92
C ILE A 13 8.84 -38.24 -2.29
N LEU A 14 8.47 -36.97 -2.07
CA LEU A 14 9.27 -35.95 -1.41
C LEU A 14 8.72 -35.74 0.01
N LYS A 15 9.55 -35.92 1.02
CA LYS A 15 9.17 -35.69 2.42
C LYS A 15 9.44 -34.24 2.80
N ILE A 16 8.38 -33.47 3.03
CA ILE A 16 8.47 -32.05 3.37
C ILE A 16 8.19 -31.87 4.86
N ARG A 17 9.16 -31.30 5.58
CA ARG A 17 8.99 -30.88 6.97
C ARG A 17 8.35 -29.49 7.00
N ILE A 18 7.30 -29.35 7.80
CA ILE A 18 6.50 -28.14 7.93
C ILE A 18 6.55 -27.66 9.38
N GLU A 19 6.88 -26.39 9.52
CA GLU A 19 6.90 -25.67 10.79
C GLU A 19 6.02 -24.44 10.68
N LYS A 20 5.12 -24.28 11.65
CA LYS A 20 4.22 -23.14 11.79
C LYS A 20 4.75 -22.27 12.91
N HIS A 21 4.80 -20.96 12.69
CA HIS A 21 5.17 -19.96 13.68
C HIS A 21 4.11 -18.87 13.67
N ILE A 22 3.40 -18.68 14.79
CA ILE A 22 2.41 -17.61 14.95
C ILE A 22 2.99 -16.56 15.89
N SER A 23 2.96 -15.31 15.47
CA SER A 23 3.32 -14.15 16.30
C SER A 23 2.66 -12.88 15.80
N VAL A 24 2.69 -11.84 16.63
CA VAL A 24 2.15 -10.51 16.34
C VAL A 24 2.82 -9.89 15.11
N ASN A 25 4.14 -10.01 15.03
CA ASN A 25 4.95 -9.34 14.01
C ASN A 25 5.08 -10.17 12.73
N ASN A 26 5.20 -11.50 12.87
CA ASN A 26 5.44 -12.37 11.73
C ASN A 26 4.88 -13.78 11.98
N SER A 27 3.72 -14.05 11.38
CA SER A 27 3.14 -15.38 11.31
C SER A 27 3.48 -16.04 9.98
N ARG A 28 4.08 -17.23 10.00
CA ARG A 28 4.57 -17.90 8.79
C ARG A 28 4.51 -19.43 8.89
N VAL A 29 4.36 -20.05 7.71
CA VAL A 29 4.64 -21.47 7.49
C VAL A 29 6.00 -21.59 6.82
N THR A 30 6.84 -22.49 7.31
CA THR A 30 8.15 -22.79 6.75
C THR A 30 8.19 -24.24 6.30
N MET A 31 8.64 -24.47 5.07
CA MET A 31 8.75 -25.81 4.48
C MET A 31 10.21 -26.15 4.20
N GLN A 32 10.60 -27.39 4.50
CA GLN A 32 11.95 -27.89 4.27
C GLN A 32 11.93 -29.23 3.55
N LEU A 33 12.79 -29.36 2.54
CA LEU A 33 13.10 -30.60 1.82
C LEU A 33 14.59 -30.88 1.99
N PHE A 34 14.95 -32.03 2.59
CA PHE A 34 16.34 -32.39 2.89
C PHE A 34 17.13 -31.28 3.60
N GLY A 35 16.48 -30.59 4.54
CA GLY A 35 17.07 -29.48 5.31
C GLY A 35 17.14 -28.14 4.58
N ALA A 36 16.83 -28.06 3.29
CA ALA A 36 16.75 -26.81 2.54
C ALA A 36 15.35 -26.21 2.58
N PHE A 37 15.26 -24.88 2.72
CA PHE A 37 13.98 -24.18 2.61
C PHE A 37 13.44 -24.26 1.19
N VAL A 38 12.14 -24.56 1.09
CA VAL A 38 11.42 -24.65 -0.18
C VAL A 38 10.14 -23.83 -0.14
N THR A 39 9.73 -23.33 -1.30
CA THR A 39 8.44 -22.67 -1.48
C THR A 39 7.62 -23.44 -2.52
N TYR A 40 6.30 -23.32 -2.48
CA TYR A 40 5.44 -23.85 -3.52
C TYR A 40 5.03 -22.72 -4.47
N THR A 41 4.95 -23.00 -5.78
CA THR A 41 4.70 -21.97 -6.79
C THR A 41 4.14 -22.57 -8.07
N VAL A 42 3.61 -21.73 -8.96
CA VAL A 42 3.22 -22.09 -10.33
C VAL A 42 4.21 -21.47 -11.31
N ARG A 43 4.85 -22.30 -12.14
CA ARG A 43 5.80 -21.87 -13.18
C ARG A 43 5.44 -22.51 -14.51
N ASN A 44 5.20 -21.69 -15.53
CA ASN A 44 4.81 -22.14 -16.88
C ASN A 44 3.61 -23.12 -16.84
N GLY A 45 2.60 -22.82 -16.02
CA GLY A 45 1.43 -23.68 -15.82
C GLY A 45 1.68 -24.94 -14.98
N ASN A 46 2.90 -25.20 -14.52
CA ASN A 46 3.24 -26.35 -13.68
C ASN A 46 3.31 -25.95 -12.21
N LYS A 47 2.65 -26.73 -11.35
CA LYS A 47 2.75 -26.65 -9.90
C LYS A 47 4.05 -27.28 -9.41
N CYS A 48 4.84 -26.50 -8.68
CA CYS A 48 6.21 -26.85 -8.35
C CYS A 48 6.53 -26.60 -6.87
N LEU A 49 7.45 -27.40 -6.35
CA LEU A 49 8.30 -26.98 -5.24
C LEU A 49 9.56 -26.32 -5.79
N LEU A 50 9.82 -25.10 -5.36
CA LEU A 50 11.01 -24.34 -5.70
C LEU A 50 12.05 -24.50 -4.58
N VAL A 51 13.25 -24.94 -4.98
CA VAL A 51 14.45 -24.94 -4.14
C VAL A 51 15.37 -23.83 -4.65
N SER A 52 15.52 -22.76 -3.89
CA SER A 52 16.36 -21.64 -4.33
C SER A 52 17.83 -22.05 -4.41
N SER A 53 18.53 -21.52 -5.41
CA SER A 53 19.95 -21.82 -5.67
C SER A 53 20.88 -21.70 -4.46
N PRO A 54 20.73 -20.74 -3.51
CA PRO A 54 21.59 -20.67 -2.33
C PRO A 54 21.44 -21.89 -1.40
N PHE A 55 20.29 -22.55 -1.42
CA PHE A 55 20.00 -23.74 -0.60
C PHE A 55 20.25 -25.05 -1.35
N LEU A 56 20.50 -25.00 -2.66
CA LEU A 56 20.74 -26.16 -3.53
C LEU A 56 22.22 -26.59 -3.52
N ARG A 57 22.73 -26.91 -2.34
CA ARG A 57 24.14 -27.27 -2.10
C ARG A 57 24.26 -28.40 -1.08
N GLY A 58 25.47 -28.94 -0.94
CA GLY A 58 25.76 -29.98 0.05
C GLY A 58 24.86 -31.20 -0.07
N ASP A 59 24.31 -31.63 1.06
CA ASP A 59 23.53 -32.86 1.16
C ASP A 59 22.16 -32.73 0.48
N THR A 60 21.49 -31.58 0.54
CA THR A 60 20.24 -31.35 -0.20
C THR A 60 20.42 -31.63 -1.68
N LYS A 61 21.50 -31.11 -2.30
CA LYS A 61 21.79 -31.36 -3.70
C LYS A 61 22.01 -32.85 -3.96
N LYS A 62 22.86 -33.52 -3.17
CA LYS A 62 23.16 -34.95 -3.33
C LYS A 62 21.89 -35.81 -3.21
N GLU A 63 21.04 -35.52 -2.24
CA GLU A 63 19.79 -36.24 -2.02
C GLU A 63 18.83 -36.09 -3.21
N ILE A 64 18.73 -34.90 -3.81
CA ILE A 64 17.90 -34.69 -5.00
C ILE A 64 18.54 -35.35 -6.24
N GLU A 65 19.86 -35.25 -6.42
CA GLU A 65 20.55 -35.92 -7.53
C GLU A 65 20.40 -37.45 -7.45
N ASN A 66 20.56 -38.05 -6.28
CA ASN A 66 20.33 -39.47 -6.01
C ASN A 66 18.85 -39.83 -6.18
N MET A 67 17.99 -38.98 -5.60
CA MET A 67 16.57 -38.77 -5.87
C MET A 67 16.21 -39.14 -7.31
N PHE A 68 16.64 -38.29 -8.23
CA PHE A 68 16.14 -38.23 -9.59
C PHE A 68 17.05 -38.91 -10.61
N GLY A 69 18.28 -39.27 -10.24
CA GLY A 69 19.29 -39.82 -11.14
C GLY A 69 19.82 -38.78 -12.13
N VAL A 70 19.84 -37.49 -11.74
CA VAL A 70 20.22 -36.36 -12.60
C VAL A 70 21.29 -35.50 -11.94
N LYS A 71 22.14 -34.86 -12.75
CA LYS A 71 23.08 -33.85 -12.27
C LYS A 71 22.44 -32.47 -12.30
N ILE A 72 22.56 -31.73 -11.20
CA ILE A 72 21.86 -30.46 -11.01
C ILE A 72 22.87 -29.32 -11.03
N ASN A 73 22.57 -28.28 -11.82
CA ASN A 73 23.31 -27.03 -11.79
C ASN A 73 22.85 -26.19 -10.60
N SER A 74 23.76 -25.88 -9.67
CA SER A 74 23.46 -25.09 -8.47
C SER A 74 23.47 -23.58 -8.69
N LYS A 75 23.69 -23.10 -9.93
CA LYS A 75 23.67 -21.67 -10.27
C LYS A 75 22.26 -21.12 -10.54
N ALA A 76 21.24 -21.99 -10.59
CA ALA A 76 19.87 -21.60 -10.85
C ALA A 76 18.93 -22.32 -9.87
N ASP A 77 17.76 -21.73 -9.65
CA ASP A 77 16.71 -22.35 -8.84
C ASP A 77 16.25 -23.66 -9.47
N LEU A 78 15.95 -24.64 -8.63
CA LEU A 78 15.40 -25.92 -9.05
C LEU A 78 13.90 -25.95 -8.84
N LEU A 79 13.18 -26.35 -9.89
CA LEU A 79 11.74 -26.59 -9.85
C LEU A 79 11.48 -28.10 -9.88
N LEU A 80 10.88 -28.61 -8.82
CA LEU A 80 10.39 -29.98 -8.73
C LEU A 80 8.88 -29.95 -9.01
N VAL A 81 8.45 -30.47 -10.17
CA VAL A 81 7.03 -30.46 -10.57
C VAL A 81 6.27 -31.48 -9.74
N ILE A 82 5.26 -31.04 -8.99
CA ILE A 82 4.47 -31.89 -8.10
C ILE A 82 3.06 -32.12 -8.66
N THR A 83 2.36 -33.13 -8.14
CA THR A 83 0.99 -33.42 -8.58
C THR A 83 0.01 -32.37 -8.06
N ASP A 84 -1.14 -32.27 -8.73
CA ASP A 84 -2.23 -31.37 -8.32
C ASP A 84 -2.71 -31.66 -6.90
N GLU A 85 -2.82 -32.94 -6.53
CA GLU A 85 -3.26 -33.35 -5.20
C GLU A 85 -2.26 -32.93 -4.12
N SER A 86 -0.96 -33.06 -4.39
CA SER A 86 0.07 -32.69 -3.43
C SER A 86 0.18 -31.17 -3.28
N TYR A 87 -0.04 -30.43 -4.36
CA TYR A 87 -0.11 -28.98 -4.33
C TYR A 87 -1.34 -28.52 -3.52
N ALA A 88 -2.50 -29.12 -3.74
CA ALA A 88 -3.72 -28.83 -2.99
C ALA A 88 -3.58 -29.13 -1.48
N GLU A 89 -2.84 -30.18 -1.11
CA GLU A 89 -2.52 -30.44 0.31
C GLU A 89 -1.69 -29.33 0.93
N ILE A 90 -0.68 -28.80 0.20
CA ILE A 90 0.12 -27.65 0.67
C ILE A 90 -0.78 -26.42 0.79
N GLU A 91 -1.61 -26.12 -0.22
CA GLU A 91 -2.54 -24.99 -0.18
C GLU A 91 -3.46 -25.06 1.05
N LYS A 92 -4.04 -26.23 1.31
CA LYS A 92 -4.87 -26.45 2.49
C LYS A 92 -4.12 -26.15 3.79
N ILE A 93 -2.84 -26.50 3.90
CA ILE A 93 -2.04 -26.17 5.10
C ILE A 93 -1.90 -24.67 5.28
N TYR A 94 -1.70 -23.91 4.20
CA TYR A 94 -1.64 -22.45 4.27
C TYR A 94 -3.01 -21.84 4.60
N SER A 95 -4.09 -22.31 3.97
CA SER A 95 -5.46 -21.86 4.31
C SER A 95 -5.83 -22.16 5.76
N ASP A 96 -5.55 -23.37 6.24
CA ASP A 96 -5.80 -23.77 7.63
C ASP A 96 -4.96 -22.91 8.60
N PHE A 97 -3.70 -22.62 8.24
CA PHE A 97 -2.83 -21.75 9.03
C PHE A 97 -3.31 -20.30 9.06
N GLU A 98 -3.83 -19.78 7.95
CA GLU A 98 -4.41 -18.43 7.90
C GLU A 98 -5.59 -18.31 8.87
N ILE A 99 -6.49 -19.29 8.89
CA ILE A 99 -7.60 -19.35 9.86
C ILE A 99 -7.06 -19.35 11.30
N GLU A 100 -6.08 -20.22 11.58
CA GLU A 100 -5.43 -20.34 12.88
C GLU A 100 -4.80 -19.00 13.33
N VAL A 101 -4.18 -18.26 12.40
CA VAL A 101 -3.65 -16.91 12.64
C VAL A 101 -4.75 -15.90 12.93
N GLN A 102 -5.87 -15.92 12.19
CA GLN A 102 -6.98 -15.00 12.43
C GLN A 102 -7.66 -15.25 13.79
N GLU A 103 -7.87 -16.51 14.15
CA GLU A 103 -8.41 -16.90 15.46
C GLU A 103 -7.47 -16.48 16.58
N TRP A 104 -6.18 -16.79 16.45
CA TRP A 104 -5.16 -16.38 17.40
C TRP A 104 -5.10 -14.85 17.53
N LYS A 105 -5.13 -14.11 16.41
CA LYS A 105 -5.15 -12.63 16.41
C LYS A 105 -6.37 -12.08 17.12
N LYS A 106 -7.55 -12.68 16.92
CA LYS A 106 -8.78 -12.27 17.60
C LYS A 106 -8.67 -12.44 19.12
N GLU A 107 -8.16 -13.58 19.57
CA GLU A 107 -7.94 -13.83 21.00
C GLU A 107 -6.84 -12.91 21.57
N TYR A 108 -5.74 -12.74 20.84
CA TYR A 108 -4.67 -11.82 21.19
C TYR A 108 -5.20 -10.40 21.34
N ASN A 109 -5.98 -9.90 20.38
CA ASN A 109 -6.58 -8.56 20.42
C ASN A 109 -7.56 -8.43 21.59
N LYS A 110 -8.39 -9.43 21.86
CA LYS A 110 -9.31 -9.42 23.01
C LYS A 110 -8.56 -9.31 24.34
N ARG A 111 -7.42 -9.99 24.49
CA ARG A 111 -6.56 -9.86 25.68
C ARG A 111 -5.90 -8.47 25.72
N ALA A 112 -5.38 -8.03 24.59
CA ALA A 112 -4.74 -6.73 24.43
C ALA A 112 -5.68 -5.55 24.76
N GLU A 113 -6.96 -5.63 24.39
CA GLU A 113 -8.00 -4.63 24.69
C GLU A 113 -8.30 -4.50 26.19
N GLN A 114 -8.05 -5.55 26.97
CA GLN A 114 -8.23 -5.55 28.43
C GLN A 114 -7.02 -4.97 29.15
N MET A 115 -5.92 -4.73 28.44
CA MET A 115 -4.71 -4.18 29.04
C MET A 115 -4.90 -2.70 29.36
N PRO A 116 -4.42 -2.23 30.53
CA PRO A 116 -4.41 -0.81 30.83
C PRO A 116 -3.55 -0.08 29.79
N ILE A 117 -4.08 1.04 29.33
CA ILE A 117 -3.41 1.94 28.39
C ILE A 117 -2.80 3.13 29.14
N TRP A 118 -1.80 3.76 28.51
CA TRP A 118 -1.34 5.09 28.87
C TRP A 118 -1.08 5.89 27.59
N TYR A 119 -0.90 7.19 27.77
CA TYR A 119 -0.73 8.13 26.67
C TYR A 119 0.66 8.75 26.73
N GLU A 120 1.26 8.93 25.56
CA GLU A 120 2.47 9.71 25.39
C GLU A 120 2.22 10.80 24.36
N MET A 121 2.69 12.02 24.64
CA MET A 121 2.84 13.05 23.62
C MET A 121 4.18 12.82 22.93
N TRP A 122 4.15 12.74 21.61
CA TRP A 122 5.33 12.71 20.77
C TRP A 122 5.50 14.06 20.08
N ASP A 123 6.67 14.67 20.23
CA ASP A 123 7.05 15.87 19.49
C ASP A 123 8.46 15.66 18.93
N PHE A 124 8.54 15.60 17.60
CA PHE A 124 9.80 15.42 16.91
C PHE A 124 9.87 16.33 15.69
N LEU A 125 11.04 16.92 15.51
CA LEU A 125 11.36 17.70 14.33
C LEU A 125 12.17 16.81 13.38
N ASP A 126 11.51 16.29 12.34
CA ASP A 126 12.16 15.49 11.31
C ASP A 126 12.82 16.40 10.27
N TRP A 127 14.15 16.34 10.20
CA TRP A 127 14.97 17.09 9.27
C TRP A 127 15.32 16.20 8.08
N GLY A 128 14.47 16.24 7.05
CA GLY A 128 14.76 15.63 5.76
C GLY A 128 15.61 16.52 4.86
N ASP A 129 16.16 15.95 3.78
CA ASP A 129 17.12 16.62 2.88
C ASP A 129 16.63 17.96 2.27
N TYR A 130 15.31 18.24 2.27
CA TYR A 130 14.73 19.49 1.73
C TYR A 130 13.45 19.98 2.44
N THR A 131 13.04 19.35 3.55
CA THR A 131 11.81 19.70 4.28
C THR A 131 12.00 19.50 5.77
N ILE A 132 11.45 20.42 6.56
CA ILE A 132 11.32 20.27 8.01
C ILE A 132 9.88 19.84 8.28
N ASN A 133 9.69 18.66 8.87
CA ASN A 133 8.38 18.19 9.30
C ASN A 133 8.32 18.21 10.83
N SER A 134 7.27 18.83 11.36
CA SER A 134 6.94 18.72 12.78
C SER A 134 6.00 17.54 12.96
N GLU A 135 6.55 16.43 13.42
CA GLU A 135 5.82 15.22 13.79
C GLU A 135 5.28 15.36 15.21
N ARG A 136 3.97 15.59 15.30
CA ARG A 136 3.28 15.73 16.59
C ARG A 136 2.17 14.72 16.68
N GLU A 137 2.17 13.93 17.74
CA GLU A 137 1.25 12.81 17.89
C GLU A 137 0.85 12.57 19.34
N ILE A 138 -0.40 12.15 19.54
CA ILE A 138 -0.78 11.45 20.77
C ILE A 138 -0.69 9.96 20.50
N ARG A 139 0.21 9.29 21.20
CA ARG A 139 0.44 7.84 21.10
C ARG A 139 -0.20 7.13 22.26
N VAL A 140 -1.06 6.17 21.96
CA VAL A 140 -1.68 5.31 22.97
C VAL A 140 -0.89 4.02 23.05
N PHE A 141 -0.36 3.73 24.22
CA PHE A 141 0.40 2.51 24.47
C PHE A 141 -0.33 1.60 25.44
N ARG A 142 -0.01 0.32 25.36
CA ARG A 142 -0.34 -0.68 26.38
C ARG A 142 0.88 -1.50 26.75
N LYS A 143 0.77 -2.23 27.86
CA LYS A 143 1.81 -3.17 28.26
C LYS A 143 1.89 -4.34 27.27
N PRO A 144 3.11 -4.87 27.05
CA PRO A 144 3.30 -6.08 26.27
C PRO A 144 2.60 -7.27 26.94
N LEU A 145 2.04 -8.15 26.12
CA LEU A 145 1.69 -9.50 26.55
C LEU A 145 2.96 -10.36 26.63
N PRO A 146 2.97 -11.51 27.32
CA PRO A 146 4.15 -12.37 27.43
C PRO A 146 4.77 -12.79 26.09
N GLU A 147 3.95 -12.82 25.03
CA GLU A 147 4.35 -13.16 23.66
C GLU A 147 5.00 -11.99 22.90
N ASP A 148 4.90 -10.76 23.43
CA ASP A 148 5.49 -9.55 22.85
C ASP A 148 6.96 -9.44 23.29
N SER A 149 7.87 -9.22 22.34
CA SER A 149 9.32 -9.06 22.59
C SER A 149 9.73 -7.58 22.76
N ILE A 150 8.77 -6.72 23.11
CA ILE A 150 8.95 -5.26 23.18
C ILE A 150 8.52 -4.73 24.54
N GLU A 151 9.04 -3.57 24.93
CA GLU A 151 8.78 -2.97 26.24
C GLU A 151 7.38 -2.33 26.35
N LYS A 152 6.84 -1.86 25.23
CA LYS A 152 5.49 -1.28 25.11
C LYS A 152 4.92 -1.51 23.71
N VAL A 153 3.60 -1.62 23.61
CA VAL A 153 2.91 -1.84 22.33
C VAL A 153 2.13 -0.58 21.97
N LEU A 154 2.43 0.02 20.82
CA LEU A 154 1.63 1.12 20.26
C LEU A 154 0.28 0.57 19.79
N VAL A 155 -0.80 1.10 20.35
CA VAL A 155 -2.18 0.71 20.02
C VAL A 155 -2.71 1.57 18.87
N ILE A 156 -2.56 2.89 19.00
CA ILE A 156 -3.02 3.86 18.01
C ILE A 156 -2.20 5.15 18.16
N SER A 157 -2.05 5.88 17.05
CA SER A 157 -1.49 7.23 17.01
C SER A 157 -2.50 8.20 16.44
N TYR A 158 -2.63 9.37 17.07
CA TYR A 158 -3.43 10.49 16.59
C TYR A 158 -2.48 11.57 16.10
N ASN A 159 -2.40 11.74 14.78
CA ASN A 159 -1.35 12.54 14.15
C ASN A 159 -1.82 13.97 13.90
N LEU A 160 -1.11 14.93 14.49
CA LEU A 160 -1.29 16.37 14.33
C LEU A 160 -0.07 16.97 13.64
N TRP A 161 0.41 16.33 12.57
CA TRP A 161 1.62 16.75 11.87
C TRP A 161 1.44 18.12 11.22
N ASN A 162 2.53 18.88 11.16
CA ASN A 162 2.63 20.13 10.41
C ASN A 162 1.43 21.06 10.66
N MET A 163 1.10 21.28 11.94
CA MET A 163 0.08 22.25 12.34
C MET A 163 0.46 23.63 11.79
N ASN A 164 -0.20 24.01 10.70
CA ASN A 164 0.00 25.32 10.06
C ASN A 164 -0.57 26.48 10.89
N ASP A 165 -1.38 26.16 11.90
CA ASP A 165 -1.90 27.12 12.86
C ASP A 165 -0.85 27.35 13.97
N LYS A 166 -0.36 28.58 14.04
CA LYS A 166 0.65 28.98 15.01
C LYS A 166 0.13 28.91 16.45
N GLU A 167 -1.12 29.31 16.70
CA GLU A 167 -1.69 29.28 18.05
C GLU A 167 -1.76 27.85 18.56
N LEU A 168 -2.17 26.93 17.68
CA LEU A 168 -2.25 25.51 18.00
C LEU A 168 -0.87 24.88 18.21
N SER A 169 0.12 25.30 17.42
CA SER A 169 1.52 24.89 17.59
C SER A 169 2.09 25.35 18.92
N ASP A 170 1.86 26.61 19.30
CA ASP A 170 2.35 27.20 20.55
C ASP A 170 1.66 26.53 21.76
N GLU A 171 0.36 26.23 21.66
CA GLU A 171 -0.39 25.49 22.68
C GLU A 171 0.16 24.07 22.87
N TRP A 172 0.45 23.36 21.78
CA TRP A 172 1.06 22.03 21.82
C TRP A 172 2.42 22.05 22.53
N GLU A 173 3.29 22.98 22.15
CA GLU A 173 4.63 23.09 22.74
C GLU A 173 4.56 23.42 24.24
N SER A 174 3.63 24.29 24.64
CA SER A 174 3.38 24.60 26.04
C SER A 174 2.93 23.37 26.83
N ASP A 175 1.98 22.60 26.30
CA ASP A 175 1.48 21.38 26.95
C ASP A 175 2.58 20.30 27.03
N PHE A 176 3.35 20.13 25.96
CA PHE A 176 4.46 19.17 25.90
C PHE A 176 5.54 19.50 26.94
N LYS A 177 5.98 20.76 27.01
CA LYS A 177 6.94 21.23 28.03
C LYS A 177 6.36 21.15 29.43
N GLY A 178 5.08 21.48 29.60
CA GLY A 178 4.36 21.40 30.87
C GLY A 178 4.28 19.96 31.41
N ALA A 179 4.22 18.96 30.53
CA ALA A 179 4.28 17.55 30.89
C ALA A 179 5.70 17.04 31.24
N GLY A 180 6.73 17.87 31.05
CA GLY A 180 8.13 17.50 31.27
C GLY A 180 8.89 17.09 30.01
N GLY A 181 8.29 17.24 28.82
CA GLY A 181 8.97 17.03 27.55
C GLY A 181 10.14 18.01 27.38
N THR A 182 11.22 17.55 26.75
CA THR A 182 12.43 18.35 26.52
C THR A 182 12.83 18.31 25.05
N GLU A 183 13.74 19.18 24.63
CA GLU A 183 14.26 19.19 23.25
C GLU A 183 15.04 17.91 22.87
N VAL A 184 15.43 17.10 23.87
CA VAL A 184 16.20 15.86 23.68
C VAL A 184 15.30 14.62 23.77
N GLU A 185 14.19 14.72 24.51
CA GLU A 185 13.22 13.63 24.68
C GLU A 185 12.00 13.88 23.80
N ASN A 186 11.91 13.15 22.69
CA ASN A 186 10.81 13.30 21.74
C ASN A 186 9.47 12.73 22.24
N SER A 187 9.42 12.12 23.43
CA SER A 187 8.23 11.46 23.96
C SER A 187 8.11 11.70 25.47
N VAL A 188 6.92 12.06 25.93
CA VAL A 188 6.63 12.22 27.36
C VAL A 188 5.29 11.57 27.73
N VAL A 189 5.24 10.86 28.86
CA VAL A 189 4.00 10.28 29.39
C VAL A 189 3.10 11.39 29.91
N ILE A 190 1.84 11.38 29.51
CA ILE A 190 0.88 12.44 29.84
C ILE A 190 -0.37 11.90 30.54
N THR A 191 -1.15 12.81 31.13
CA THR A 191 -2.41 12.45 31.78
C THR A 191 -3.52 12.18 30.77
N ASP A 192 -4.56 11.46 31.22
CA ASP A 192 -5.77 11.20 30.45
C ASP A 192 -6.47 12.47 29.98
N GLU A 193 -6.49 13.52 30.82
CA GLU A 193 -7.14 14.79 30.50
C GLU A 193 -6.44 15.48 29.34
N LEU A 194 -5.11 15.54 29.38
CA LEU A 194 -4.31 16.15 28.32
C LEU A 194 -4.40 15.33 27.03
N ALA A 195 -4.40 14.00 27.12
CA ALA A 195 -4.58 13.14 25.97
C ALA A 195 -5.95 13.37 25.30
N LYS A 196 -7.03 13.39 26.10
CA LYS A 196 -8.40 13.61 25.60
C LYS A 196 -8.55 14.96 24.90
N LYS A 197 -7.91 16.02 25.42
CA LYS A 197 -7.88 17.34 24.77
C LYS A 197 -7.36 17.24 23.33
N TRP A 198 -6.18 16.66 23.15
CA TRP A 198 -5.53 16.58 21.84
C TRP A 198 -6.15 15.54 20.91
N ILE A 199 -6.70 14.46 21.44
CA ILE A 199 -7.49 13.49 20.66
C ILE A 199 -8.77 14.14 20.11
N ALA A 200 -9.46 14.94 20.93
CA ALA A 200 -10.64 15.70 20.47
C ALA A 200 -10.25 16.71 19.39
N LYS A 201 -9.15 17.45 19.60
CA LYS A 201 -8.61 18.39 18.60
C LYS A 201 -8.26 17.69 17.28
N HIS A 202 -7.64 16.51 17.33
CA HIS A 202 -7.39 15.69 16.15
C HIS A 202 -8.70 15.36 15.41
N ALA A 203 -9.74 14.93 16.12
CA ALA A 203 -11.03 14.60 15.51
C ALA A 203 -11.69 15.82 14.84
N GLU A 204 -11.58 17.02 15.44
CA GLU A 204 -12.03 18.28 14.85
C GLU A 204 -11.32 18.56 13.50
N ILE A 205 -9.99 18.46 13.50
CA ILE A 205 -9.17 18.69 12.29
C ILE A 205 -9.53 17.70 11.19
N GLN A 206 -9.64 16.41 11.50
CA GLN A 206 -10.00 15.38 10.52
C GLN A 206 -11.40 15.61 9.93
N SER A 207 -12.35 16.04 10.76
CA SER A 207 -13.72 16.36 10.30
C SER A 207 -13.72 17.54 9.33
N GLU A 208 -12.93 18.57 9.59
CA GLU A 208 -12.81 19.74 8.72
C GLU A 208 -12.13 19.38 7.38
N ILE A 209 -11.08 18.57 7.42
CA ILE A 209 -10.42 18.04 6.20
C ILE A 209 -11.41 17.23 5.37
N GLN A 210 -12.16 16.33 6.00
CA GLN A 210 -13.17 15.52 5.31
C GLN A 210 -14.23 16.41 4.65
N ARG A 211 -14.73 17.42 5.36
CA ARG A 211 -15.72 18.38 4.84
C ARG A 211 -15.19 19.14 3.62
N LYS A 212 -13.94 19.61 3.65
CA LYS A 212 -13.30 20.28 2.51
C LYS A 212 -13.15 19.34 1.31
N ASN A 213 -12.71 18.10 1.54
CA ASN A 213 -12.57 17.10 0.48
C ASN A 213 -13.92 16.75 -0.17
N GLU A 214 -14.99 16.67 0.61
CA GLU A 214 -16.34 16.45 0.10
C GLU A 214 -16.85 17.63 -0.73
N GLU A 215 -16.60 18.86 -0.26
CA GLU A 215 -16.92 20.08 -1.00
C GLU A 215 -16.16 20.15 -2.33
N GLU A 216 -14.85 19.88 -2.33
CA GLU A 216 -14.04 19.86 -3.53
C GLU A 216 -14.53 18.80 -4.53
N LYS A 217 -14.89 17.61 -4.05
CA LYS A 217 -15.49 16.56 -4.89
C LYS A 217 -16.82 17.01 -5.47
N ARG A 218 -17.67 17.68 -4.68
CA ARG A 218 -18.95 18.21 -5.17
C ARG A 218 -18.73 19.25 -6.26
N ILE A 219 -17.83 20.21 -6.05
CA ILE A 219 -17.49 21.23 -7.04
C ILE A 219 -16.91 20.61 -8.33
N ALA A 220 -16.04 19.61 -8.19
CA ALA A 220 -15.47 18.91 -9.34
C ALA A 220 -16.55 18.15 -10.14
N GLU A 221 -17.50 17.51 -9.45
CA GLU A 221 -18.61 16.81 -10.07
C GLU A 221 -19.60 17.76 -10.74
N GLU A 222 -19.95 18.88 -10.10
CA GLU A 222 -20.78 19.93 -10.71
C GLU A 222 -20.14 20.48 -12.00
N LYS A 223 -18.83 20.73 -11.98
CA LYS A 223 -18.07 21.14 -13.18
C LYS A 223 -18.12 20.07 -14.26
N ARG A 224 -17.97 18.78 -13.90
CA ARG A 224 -18.04 17.66 -14.85
C ARG A 224 -19.42 17.58 -15.50
N ILE A 225 -20.50 17.67 -14.72
CA ILE A 225 -21.88 17.63 -15.21
C ILE A 225 -22.17 18.84 -16.12
N ALA A 226 -21.75 20.04 -15.73
CA ALA A 226 -21.91 21.25 -16.54
C ALA A 226 -21.18 21.12 -17.88
N GLU A 227 -19.96 20.57 -17.88
CA GLU A 227 -19.18 20.34 -19.09
C GLU A 227 -19.79 19.27 -19.99
N GLU A 228 -20.30 18.16 -19.43
CA GLU A 228 -21.02 17.14 -20.20
C GLU A 228 -22.29 17.68 -20.85
N LYS A 229 -23.05 18.51 -20.11
CA LYS A 229 -24.24 19.17 -20.63
C LYS A 229 -23.88 20.13 -21.78
N ARG A 230 -22.87 20.98 -21.58
CA ARG A 230 -22.37 21.91 -22.61
C ARG A 230 -21.91 21.15 -23.87
N ARG A 231 -21.15 20.06 -23.68
CA ARG A 231 -20.71 19.17 -24.77
C ARG A 231 -21.91 18.57 -25.52
N ALA A 232 -22.92 18.06 -24.81
CA ALA A 232 -24.13 17.51 -25.42
C ALA A 232 -24.91 18.57 -26.22
N GLU A 233 -25.03 19.79 -25.69
CA GLU A 233 -25.66 20.92 -26.38
C GLU A 233 -24.91 21.30 -27.68
N CYS A 234 -23.57 21.36 -27.64
CA CYS A 234 -22.76 21.59 -28.84
C CYS A 234 -22.98 20.51 -29.91
N PHE A 235 -23.04 19.23 -29.53
CA PHE A 235 -23.33 18.14 -30.47
C PHE A 235 -24.77 18.15 -30.99
N ALA A 236 -25.73 18.59 -30.20
CA ALA A 236 -27.11 18.77 -30.65
C ALA A 236 -27.21 19.91 -31.67
N GLU A 237 -26.55 21.04 -31.41
CA GLU A 237 -26.52 22.19 -32.31
C GLU A 237 -25.80 21.87 -33.64
N ALA A 238 -24.67 21.14 -33.58
CA ALA A 238 -23.96 20.69 -34.77
C ALA A 238 -24.85 19.80 -35.66
N ARG A 239 -25.59 18.87 -35.04
CA ARG A 239 -26.58 18.01 -35.73
C ARG A 239 -27.72 18.82 -36.33
N ARG A 240 -28.26 19.79 -35.59
CA ARG A 240 -29.40 20.62 -36.02
C ARG A 240 -29.04 21.54 -37.19
N THR A 241 -27.85 22.13 -37.16
CA THR A 241 -27.42 23.13 -38.15
C THR A 241 -26.64 22.55 -39.33
N GLY A 242 -26.15 21.31 -39.20
CA GLY A 242 -25.24 20.69 -40.16
C GLY A 242 -23.85 21.35 -40.22
N LYS A 243 -23.52 22.22 -39.26
CA LYS A 243 -22.23 22.93 -39.18
C LYS A 243 -21.42 22.45 -37.98
N LYS A 244 -20.10 22.55 -38.07
CA LYS A 244 -19.21 22.31 -36.92
C LYS A 244 -19.43 23.37 -35.84
N VAL A 245 -19.44 22.96 -34.57
CA VAL A 245 -19.61 23.85 -33.39
C VAL A 245 -18.39 23.72 -32.50
N VAL A 246 -17.85 24.82 -31.98
CA VAL A 246 -16.68 24.79 -31.10
C VAL A 246 -17.03 24.08 -29.80
N LEU A 247 -16.33 22.98 -29.50
CA LEU A 247 -16.36 22.32 -28.20
C LEU A 247 -15.37 23.00 -27.28
N TYR A 248 -14.08 23.04 -27.60
CA TYR A 248 -13.06 23.65 -26.75
C TYR A 248 -12.14 24.53 -27.58
N SER A 249 -11.57 25.56 -26.96
CA SER A 249 -10.48 26.36 -27.53
C SER A 249 -9.45 26.60 -26.43
N ILE A 250 -8.24 26.08 -26.62
CA ILE A 250 -7.15 26.17 -25.64
C ILE A 250 -5.94 26.76 -26.35
N PHE A 251 -5.32 27.79 -25.75
CA PHE A 251 -4.07 28.35 -26.24
C PHE A 251 -2.90 27.47 -25.77
N LEU A 252 -2.04 27.06 -26.70
CA LEU A 252 -0.88 26.21 -26.47
C LEU A 252 0.38 26.90 -27.02
N SER A 253 1.54 26.63 -26.42
CA SER A 253 2.83 27.18 -26.85
C SER A 253 3.97 26.18 -26.70
N GLY A 254 4.99 26.30 -27.57
CA GLY A 254 6.19 25.49 -27.57
C GLY A 254 5.90 24.00 -27.64
N ASN A 255 6.35 23.27 -26.62
CA ASN A 255 6.20 21.81 -26.59
C ASN A 255 4.79 21.31 -26.32
N ASP A 256 3.87 22.17 -25.86
CA ASP A 256 2.48 21.79 -25.62
C ASP A 256 1.67 21.73 -26.92
N VAL A 257 2.17 22.32 -28.01
CA VAL A 257 1.55 22.19 -29.33
C VAL A 257 1.74 20.75 -29.85
N PRO A 258 0.65 20.02 -30.22
CA PRO A 258 0.76 18.66 -30.76
C PRO A 258 1.66 18.63 -32.00
N ARG A 259 2.55 17.64 -32.08
CA ARG A 259 3.55 17.54 -33.18
C ARG A 259 2.96 17.65 -34.59
N ARG A 260 1.73 17.18 -34.81
CA ARG A 260 1.03 17.25 -36.10
C ARG A 260 0.61 18.67 -36.52
N PHE A 261 0.67 19.63 -35.59
CA PHE A 261 0.30 21.04 -35.78
C PHE A 261 1.49 21.99 -35.49
N ARG A 262 2.70 21.47 -35.34
CA ARG A 262 3.89 22.32 -35.19
C ARG A 262 4.32 22.79 -36.58
N ASP A 263 4.58 24.09 -36.69
CA ASP A 263 5.17 24.72 -37.87
C ASP A 263 6.52 25.33 -37.48
N ASP A 264 7.48 25.36 -38.39
CA ASP A 264 8.82 25.92 -38.17
C ASP A 264 8.74 27.45 -37.93
N ASP A 265 7.70 28.09 -38.46
CA ASP A 265 7.47 29.54 -38.40
C ASP A 265 6.50 29.99 -37.29
N SER A 266 5.85 29.07 -36.57
CA SER A 266 4.95 29.41 -35.45
C SER A 266 4.80 28.26 -34.45
N ASP A 267 5.23 28.50 -33.20
CA ASP A 267 5.21 27.53 -32.10
C ASP A 267 4.10 27.76 -31.07
N MET A 268 3.11 28.60 -31.38
CA MET A 268 2.01 28.92 -30.47
C MET A 268 0.70 29.23 -31.21
N GLY A 269 -0.43 28.98 -30.54
CA GLY A 269 -1.74 29.17 -31.17
C GLY A 269 -2.88 28.51 -30.40
N ASN A 270 -4.08 28.57 -30.97
CA ASN A 270 -5.26 27.96 -30.37
C ASN A 270 -5.52 26.58 -30.96
N LEU A 271 -5.54 25.54 -30.12
CA LEU A 271 -6.14 24.26 -30.45
C LEU A 271 -7.65 24.36 -30.24
N ILE A 272 -8.39 24.26 -31.33
CA ILE A 272 -9.85 24.34 -31.34
C ILE A 272 -10.39 22.96 -31.66
N THR A 273 -11.08 22.34 -30.70
CA THR A 273 -11.81 21.09 -30.90
C THR A 273 -13.26 21.43 -31.25
N TYR A 274 -13.77 20.85 -32.34
CA TYR A 274 -15.14 21.00 -32.81
C TYR A 274 -15.97 19.74 -32.59
N ALA A 275 -17.25 19.92 -32.27
CA ALA A 275 -18.29 18.92 -32.43
C ALA A 275 -18.74 18.91 -33.88
N MET A 276 -18.71 17.73 -34.51
CA MET A 276 -19.13 17.54 -35.89
C MET A 276 -20.59 17.04 -35.94
N PRO A 277 -21.34 17.35 -37.02
CA PRO A 277 -22.73 16.90 -37.18
C PRO A 277 -22.92 15.38 -37.21
N ASP A 278 -21.88 14.62 -37.57
CA ASP A 278 -21.88 13.15 -37.59
C ASP A 278 -21.64 12.53 -36.20
N GLY A 279 -21.48 13.35 -35.17
CA GLY A 279 -21.21 12.91 -33.79
C GLY A 279 -19.73 12.69 -33.48
N SER A 280 -18.83 12.93 -34.43
CA SER A 280 -17.38 12.89 -34.21
C SER A 280 -16.82 14.20 -33.66
N THR A 281 -15.57 14.19 -33.18
CA THR A 281 -14.82 15.39 -32.85
C THR A 281 -13.74 15.65 -33.89
N LYS A 282 -13.48 16.91 -34.21
CA LYS A 282 -12.38 17.31 -35.09
C LYS A 282 -11.58 18.43 -34.46
N ASP A 283 -10.27 18.26 -34.41
CA ASP A 283 -9.34 19.30 -33.95
C ASP A 283 -8.82 20.11 -35.14
N GLU A 284 -8.72 21.43 -34.97
CA GLU A 284 -8.01 22.34 -35.86
C GLU A 284 -7.11 23.24 -35.02
N PHE A 285 -5.95 23.62 -35.55
CA PHE A 285 -5.02 24.50 -34.87
C PHE A 285 -4.93 25.82 -35.62
N SER A 286 -5.15 26.92 -34.91
CA SER A 286 -5.01 28.27 -35.44
C SER A 286 -3.74 28.87 -34.87
N HIS A 287 -2.68 28.90 -35.68
CA HIS A 287 -1.41 29.54 -35.33
C HIS A 287 -1.63 31.01 -34.99
N ALA A 288 -0.98 31.46 -33.92
CA ALA A 288 -0.80 32.87 -33.62
C ALA A 288 0.49 33.29 -34.31
N TYR A 289 0.36 34.17 -35.31
CA TYR A 289 1.47 34.82 -36.02
C TYR A 289 1.72 36.21 -35.43
#